data_AF-A0A2X1AKT8-F1
#
_entry.id   AF-A0A2X1AKT8-F1
#
_cell.length_a   1.000
_cell.length_b   1.000
_cell.length_c   1.000
_cell.angle_alpha   90.00
_cell.angle_beta   90.00
_cell.angle_gamma   90.00
#
_symmetry.space_group_name_H-M   'P 1'
#
loop_
_entity.id
_entity.type
_entity.pdbx_description
1 polymer ?
#
loop_
_entity_poly.entity_id
_entity_poly.type
_entity_poly.pdbx_seq_one_letter_code
_entity_poly.pdbx_strand_id
1 'polypeptide(L)'
;MSGFPANVPAWAALLAAGLVLAGSGLTFIGALGLVRLKTFYERVHAPTLGATLGMFLILGGSVVYFTAAEGRFMPVELLVAVFFTVTTPVTLIILARAALFRDRTDRSGEGVRVPLEGECAGVVRTPPDLTAIDPRRSDAPQGR
;
A
#
# COMPACT_ATOMS: atom_id res chain seq x y z
N MET A 1 33.66 -13.18 -27.13
CA MET A 1 32.81 -12.36 -26.24
C MET A 1 33.23 -12.61 -24.79
N SER A 2 34.45 -12.25 -24.43
CA SER A 2 35.03 -12.45 -23.09
C SER A 2 35.51 -11.10 -22.58
N GLY A 3 34.64 -10.41 -21.86
CA GLY A 3 34.92 -9.13 -21.23
C GLY A 3 34.38 -9.15 -19.81
N PHE A 4 34.89 -10.05 -18.97
CA PHE A 4 34.75 -9.93 -17.52
C PHE A 4 35.98 -9.17 -17.02
N PRO A 5 35.84 -8.03 -16.33
CA PRO A 5 36.98 -7.34 -15.74
C PRO A 5 37.65 -8.28 -14.73
N ALA A 6 38.93 -8.57 -14.98
CA ALA A 6 39.75 -9.62 -14.36
C ALA A 6 40.13 -9.37 -12.88
N ASN A 7 39.20 -8.84 -12.08
CA ASN A 7 39.39 -8.49 -10.67
C ASN A 7 38.40 -9.25 -9.77
N VAL A 8 37.16 -9.47 -10.21
CA VAL A 8 36.15 -10.14 -9.38
C VAL A 8 36.27 -11.67 -9.41
N PRO A 9 36.37 -12.36 -8.26
CA PRO A 9 36.33 -13.81 -8.22
C PRO A 9 34.99 -14.35 -8.73
N ALA A 10 35.03 -15.32 -9.64
CA ALA A 10 33.84 -15.87 -10.32
C ALA A 10 32.78 -16.45 -9.35
N TRP A 11 33.23 -16.99 -8.21
CA TRP A 11 32.32 -17.50 -7.17
C TRP A 11 31.47 -16.37 -6.54
N ALA A 12 32.06 -15.18 -6.34
CA ALA A 12 31.34 -14.05 -5.76
C ALA A 12 30.30 -13.48 -6.74
N ALA A 13 30.62 -13.45 -8.04
CA ALA A 13 29.68 -13.06 -9.08
C ALA A 13 28.46 -13.99 -9.15
N LEU A 14 28.67 -15.31 -9.04
CA LEU A 14 27.57 -16.30 -9.00
C LEU A 14 26.70 -16.16 -7.76
N LEU A 15 27.30 -15.95 -6.59
CA LEU A 15 26.55 -15.72 -5.35
C LEU A 15 25.74 -14.42 -5.40
N ALA A 16 26.34 -13.32 -5.86
CA ALA A 16 25.64 -12.04 -6.01
C ALA A 16 24.47 -12.15 -7.00
N ALA A 17 24.68 -12.79 -8.16
CA ALA A 17 23.61 -13.03 -9.13
C ALA A 17 22.47 -13.88 -8.52
N GLY A 18 22.80 -14.93 -7.77
CA GLY A 18 21.81 -15.76 -7.08
C GLY A 18 20.99 -14.97 -6.05
N LEU A 19 21.65 -14.15 -5.22
CA LEU A 19 20.99 -13.30 -4.23
C LEU A 19 20.07 -12.26 -4.88
N VAL A 20 20.53 -11.60 -5.95
CA VAL A 20 19.75 -10.57 -6.65
C VAL A 20 18.55 -11.19 -7.37
N LEU A 21 18.71 -12.35 -8.02
CA LEU A 21 17.60 -13.06 -8.67
C LEU A 21 16.56 -13.54 -7.65
N ALA A 22 16.99 -14.11 -6.54
CA ALA A 22 16.11 -14.51 -5.45
C ALA A 22 15.39 -13.29 -4.84
N GLY A 23 16.10 -12.20 -4.58
CA GLY A 23 15.54 -10.96 -4.06
C GLY A 23 14.51 -10.32 -5.00
N SER A 24 14.82 -10.27 -6.30
CA SER A 24 13.90 -9.78 -7.34
C SER A 24 12.64 -10.65 -7.44
N GLY A 25 12.80 -11.98 -7.40
CA GLY A 25 11.66 -12.91 -7.37
C GLY A 25 10.76 -12.70 -6.16
N LEU A 26 11.33 -12.51 -4.97
CA LEU A 26 10.56 -12.22 -3.76
C LEU A 26 9.85 -10.87 -3.81
N THR A 27 10.50 -9.82 -4.31
CA THR A 27 9.87 -8.50 -4.51
C THR A 27 8.73 -8.59 -5.52
N PHE A 28 8.93 -9.36 -6.61
CA PHE A 28 7.90 -9.60 -7.61
C PHE A 28 6.70 -10.37 -7.05
N ILE A 29 6.94 -11.41 -6.24
CA ILE A 29 5.88 -12.15 -5.53
C ILE A 29 5.16 -11.25 -4.52
N GLY A 30 5.89 -10.38 -3.80
CA GLY A 30 5.30 -9.41 -2.88
C GLY A 30 4.38 -8.40 -3.59
N ALA A 31 4.79 -7.92 -4.77
CA ALA A 31 3.96 -7.07 -5.63
C ALA A 31 2.74 -7.81 -6.20
N LEU A 32 2.91 -9.06 -6.64
CA LEU A 32 1.81 -9.92 -7.07
C LEU A 32 0.80 -10.21 -5.93
N GLY A 33 1.29 -10.41 -4.71
CA GLY A 33 0.47 -10.59 -3.52
C GLY A 33 -0.42 -9.38 -3.24
N LEU A 34 0.09 -8.16 -3.44
CA LEU A 34 -0.71 -6.94 -3.35
C LEU A 34 -1.88 -6.92 -4.35
N VAL A 35 -1.64 -7.36 -5.58
CA VAL A 35 -2.64 -7.35 -6.66
C VAL A 35 -3.70 -8.45 -6.48
N ARG A 36 -3.33 -9.61 -5.92
CA ARG A 36 -4.20 -10.80 -5.90
C ARG A 36 -5.08 -10.96 -4.65
N LEU A 37 -4.68 -10.42 -3.50
CA LEU A 37 -5.39 -10.64 -2.22
C LEU A 37 -6.56 -9.64 -2.01
N LYS A 38 -7.72 -10.10 -1.52
CA LYS A 38 -8.99 -9.34 -1.47
C LYS A 38 -9.22 -8.56 -0.15
N THR A 39 -8.34 -8.70 0.84
CA THR A 39 -8.52 -8.29 2.25
C THR A 39 -7.39 -7.36 2.71
N PHE A 40 -7.74 -6.20 3.29
CA PHE A 40 -6.80 -5.11 3.66
C PHE A 40 -5.63 -5.53 4.58
N TYR A 41 -5.85 -6.50 5.48
CA TYR A 41 -4.84 -6.92 6.47
C TYR A 41 -3.75 -7.83 5.87
N GLU A 42 -4.12 -8.72 4.94
CA GLU A 42 -3.15 -9.50 4.15
C GLU A 42 -2.38 -8.63 3.15
N ARG A 43 -3.03 -7.58 2.62
CA ARG A 43 -2.43 -6.63 1.66
C ARG A 43 -1.30 -5.78 2.22
N VAL A 44 -1.22 -5.54 3.53
CA VAL A 44 -0.13 -4.73 4.10
C VAL A 44 1.04 -5.61 4.55
N HIS A 45 0.77 -6.84 5.00
CA HIS A 45 1.82 -7.80 5.42
C HIS A 45 2.55 -8.46 4.24
N ALA A 46 1.85 -8.87 3.18
CA ALA A 46 2.50 -9.55 2.04
C ALA A 46 3.54 -8.66 1.32
N PRO A 47 3.28 -7.36 1.05
CA PRO A 47 4.25 -6.50 0.38
C PRO A 47 5.34 -5.99 1.31
N THR A 48 5.07 -5.79 2.60
CA THR A 48 6.13 -5.38 3.54
C THR A 48 7.17 -6.49 3.72
N LEU A 49 6.74 -7.75 3.89
CA LEU A 49 7.66 -8.89 3.95
C LEU A 49 8.42 -9.09 2.63
N GLY A 50 7.74 -9.02 1.47
CA GLY A 50 8.38 -9.18 0.17
C GLY A 50 9.36 -8.05 -0.20
N ALA A 51 9.02 -6.80 0.12
CA ALA A 51 9.88 -5.65 -0.16
C ALA A 51 11.09 -5.60 0.78
N THR A 52 10.90 -5.83 2.08
CA THR A 52 12.00 -5.80 3.05
C THR A 52 12.98 -6.94 2.85
N LEU A 53 12.50 -8.18 2.70
CA LEU A 53 13.38 -9.33 2.46
C LEU A 53 14.03 -9.26 1.07
N GLY A 54 13.28 -8.90 0.03
CA GLY A 54 13.80 -8.79 -1.33
C GLY A 54 14.88 -7.71 -1.46
N MET A 55 14.64 -6.52 -0.89
CA MET A 55 15.64 -5.46 -0.79
C MET A 55 16.88 -5.95 -0.02
N PHE A 56 16.70 -6.63 1.12
CA PHE A 56 17.82 -7.13 1.92
C PHE A 56 18.69 -8.14 1.16
N LEU A 57 18.07 -9.03 0.37
CA LEU A 57 18.79 -9.96 -0.51
C LEU A 57 19.55 -9.23 -1.62
N ILE A 58 18.94 -8.23 -2.27
CA ILE A 58 19.59 -7.45 -3.34
C ILE A 58 20.77 -6.64 -2.77
N LEU A 59 20.59 -5.95 -1.63
CA LEU A 59 21.66 -5.23 -0.96
C LEU A 59 22.78 -6.18 -0.51
N GLY A 60 22.44 -7.33 0.06
CA GLY A 60 23.42 -8.35 0.44
C GLY A 60 24.25 -8.82 -0.77
N GLY A 61 23.62 -9.06 -1.92
CA GLY A 61 24.31 -9.41 -3.15
C GLY A 61 25.22 -8.29 -3.66
N SER A 62 24.80 -7.03 -3.54
CA SER A 62 25.61 -5.86 -3.89
C SER A 62 26.86 -5.77 -3.02
N VAL A 63 26.72 -5.92 -1.70
CA VAL A 63 27.85 -5.86 -0.75
C VAL A 63 28.85 -6.98 -1.00
N VAL A 64 28.39 -8.20 -1.31
CA VAL A 64 29.25 -9.34 -1.66
C VAL A 64 30.03 -9.05 -2.95
N TYR A 65 29.36 -8.49 -3.97
CA TYR A 65 30.01 -8.13 -5.23
C TYR A 65 31.06 -7.03 -5.03
N PHE A 66 30.74 -5.95 -4.32
CA PHE A 66 31.66 -4.84 -4.04
C PHE A 66 32.85 -5.23 -3.15
N THR A 67 32.60 -6.06 -2.12
CA THR A 67 33.66 -6.63 -1.28
C THR A 67 34.65 -7.43 -2.12
N ALA A 68 34.15 -8.20 -3.08
CA ALA A 68 34.96 -9.03 -3.96
C ALA A 68 35.62 -8.24 -5.11
N ALA A 69 35.05 -7.10 -5.52
CA ALA A 69 35.51 -6.30 -6.65
C ALA A 69 36.55 -5.24 -6.30
N GLU A 70 36.44 -4.60 -5.14
CA GLU A 70 37.30 -3.43 -4.85
C GLU A 70 37.95 -3.46 -3.47
N GLY A 71 37.53 -4.36 -2.57
CA GLY A 71 38.12 -4.48 -1.22
C GLY A 71 38.07 -3.18 -0.39
N ARG A 72 37.36 -2.15 -0.87
CA ARG A 72 37.24 -0.82 -0.27
C ARG A 72 35.77 -0.48 -0.20
N PHE A 73 35.27 -0.27 1.02
CA PHE A 73 33.91 0.21 1.24
C PHE A 73 33.74 1.58 0.58
N MET A 74 32.89 1.66 -0.45
CA MET A 74 32.50 2.93 -1.05
C MET A 74 31.40 3.58 -0.20
N PRO A 75 31.45 4.92 0.02
CA PRO A 75 30.42 5.62 0.79
C PRO A 75 29.02 5.54 0.15
N VAL A 76 28.94 5.20 -1.14
CA VAL A 76 27.69 5.00 -1.89
C VAL A 76 26.87 3.85 -1.30
N GLU A 77 27.48 2.75 -0.86
CA GLU A 77 26.74 1.62 -0.29
C GLU A 77 26.11 1.98 1.06
N LEU A 78 26.85 2.70 1.90
CA LEU A 78 26.31 3.20 3.17
C LEU A 78 25.18 4.20 2.93
N LEU A 79 25.34 5.09 1.95
CA LEU A 79 24.31 6.06 1.58
C LEU A 79 23.05 5.36 1.05
N VAL A 80 23.20 4.36 0.18
CA VAL A 80 22.07 3.54 -0.32
C VAL A 80 21.39 2.81 0.84
N ALA A 81 22.14 2.16 1.73
CA ALA A 81 21.58 1.42 2.85
C ALA A 81 20.77 2.33 3.80
N VAL A 82 21.33 3.47 4.21
CA VAL A 82 20.65 4.43 5.09
C VAL A 82 19.44 5.05 4.37
N PHE A 83 19.63 5.53 3.15
CA PHE A 83 18.58 6.22 2.42
C PHE A 83 17.42 5.29 2.10
N PHE A 84 17.66 4.05 1.67
CA PHE A 84 16.59 3.07 1.46
C PHE A 84 15.90 2.69 2.77
N THR A 85 16.65 2.48 3.85
CA THR A 85 16.07 2.10 5.16
C THR A 85 15.11 3.18 5.68
N VAL A 86 15.36 4.45 5.38
CA VAL A 86 14.44 5.55 5.73
C VAL A 86 13.33 5.71 4.68
N THR A 87 13.67 5.70 3.40
CA THR A 87 12.74 5.98 2.30
C THR A 87 11.65 4.92 2.18
N THR A 88 12.00 3.64 2.36
CA THR A 88 11.08 2.51 2.20
C THR A 88 9.92 2.53 3.22
N PRO A 89 10.15 2.61 4.55
CA PRO A 89 9.06 2.70 5.51
C PRO A 89 8.29 4.02 5.41
N VAL A 90 8.97 5.15 5.16
CA VAL A 90 8.30 6.45 5.03
C VAL A 90 7.32 6.46 3.87
N THR A 91 7.76 6.02 2.68
CA THR A 91 6.91 5.94 1.49
C THR A 91 5.75 4.98 1.71
N LEU A 92 6.01 3.83 2.35
CA LEU A 92 4.99 2.82 2.61
C LEU A 92 3.92 3.32 3.58
N ILE A 93 4.29 4.09 4.62
CA ILE A 93 3.34 4.70 5.56
C ILE A 93 2.46 5.75 4.86
N ILE A 94 3.03 6.61 4.02
CA ILE A 94 2.29 7.64 3.27
C ILE A 94 1.32 6.96 2.29
N LEU A 95 1.79 5.96 1.54
CA LEU A 95 0.97 5.21 0.60
C LEU A 95 -0.15 4.44 1.30
N ALA A 96 0.12 3.82 2.45
CA ALA A 96 -0.90 3.14 3.25
C ALA A 96 -1.99 4.10 3.72
N ARG A 97 -1.62 5.31 4.17
CA ARG A 97 -2.59 6.35 4.53
C ARG A 97 -3.41 6.83 3.34
N ALA A 98 -2.77 7.06 2.19
CA ALA A 98 -3.45 7.46 0.96
C ALA A 98 -4.43 6.38 0.47
N ALA A 99 -4.04 5.11 0.50
CA ALA A 99 -4.89 3.99 0.14
C ALA A 99 -6.11 3.86 1.07
N LEU A 100 -5.92 4.02 2.39
CA LEU A 100 -7.01 4.03 3.36
C LEU A 100 -7.97 5.22 3.16
N PHE A 101 -7.45 6.39 2.80
CA PHE A 101 -8.28 7.55 2.48
C PHE A 101 -9.12 7.32 1.21
N ARG A 102 -8.52 6.70 0.18
CA ARG A 102 -9.23 6.35 -1.05
C ARG A 102 -10.31 5.29 -0.82
N ASP A 103 -10.04 4.24 -0.05
CA ASP A 103 -11.02 3.20 0.25
C ASP A 103 -12.22 3.72 1.07
N ARG A 104 -11.97 4.62 2.03
CA ARG A 104 -13.05 5.30 2.76
C ARG A 104 -13.89 6.20 1.85
N THR A 105 -13.27 6.92 0.92
CA THR A 105 -13.99 7.79 -0.02
C THR A 105 -14.72 7.00 -1.09
N ASP A 106 -14.18 5.90 -1.60
CA ASP A 106 -14.86 4.99 -2.53
C ASP A 106 -16.06 4.29 -1.85
N ARG A 107 -15.92 3.87 -0.58
CA ARG A 107 -17.04 3.30 0.21
C ARG A 107 -18.08 4.35 0.64
N SER A 108 -17.69 5.61 0.78
CA SER A 108 -18.64 6.73 0.93
C SER A 108 -19.22 7.19 -0.42
N GLY A 109 -18.58 6.85 -1.54
CA GLY A 109 -19.03 7.10 -2.92
C GLY A 109 -20.11 6.15 -3.40
N GLU A 110 -20.27 4.98 -2.77
CA GLU A 110 -21.45 4.12 -2.95
C GLU A 110 -22.73 4.70 -2.31
N GLY A 111 -22.63 5.88 -1.69
CA GLY A 111 -23.77 6.65 -1.16
C GLY A 111 -23.94 8.06 -1.73
N VAL A 112 -23.06 8.55 -2.60
CA VAL A 112 -23.23 9.89 -3.19
C VAL A 112 -23.09 9.79 -4.71
N ARG A 113 -24.20 9.38 -5.33
CA ARG A 113 -24.46 9.75 -6.72
C ARG A 113 -24.53 11.26 -6.73
N VAL A 114 -23.46 11.93 -7.16
CA VAL A 114 -23.55 13.33 -7.54
C VAL A 114 -24.35 13.33 -8.85
N PRO A 115 -25.58 13.85 -8.89
CA PRO A 115 -26.34 13.92 -10.11
C PRO A 115 -25.69 14.99 -10.98
N LEU A 116 -25.06 14.56 -12.07
CA LEU A 116 -24.66 15.44 -13.16
C LEU A 116 -25.94 15.69 -13.96
N GLU A 117 -26.46 16.91 -13.87
CA GLU A 117 -27.47 17.53 -14.75
C GLU A 117 -28.76 16.75 -15.07
N GLY A 118 -29.92 17.32 -14.70
CA GLY A 118 -31.08 17.30 -15.61
C GLY A 118 -32.27 16.36 -15.33
N GLU A 119 -32.34 15.64 -14.21
CA GLU A 119 -33.50 14.77 -13.94
C GLU A 119 -34.58 15.50 -13.10
N CYS A 120 -35.45 16.27 -13.75
CA CYS A 120 -36.72 16.73 -13.15
C CYS A 120 -37.77 15.60 -12.99
N ALA A 121 -37.39 14.33 -13.14
CA ALA A 121 -38.31 13.22 -13.10
C ALA A 121 -37.97 12.25 -11.95
N GLY A 122 -38.85 12.24 -10.94
CA GLY A 122 -39.21 10.98 -10.29
C GLY A 122 -38.42 10.56 -9.06
N VAL A 123 -38.34 11.39 -8.02
CA VAL A 123 -38.36 10.88 -6.64
C VAL A 123 -39.47 11.58 -5.87
N VAL A 124 -40.68 11.09 -6.10
CA VAL A 124 -41.89 11.40 -5.35
C VAL A 124 -41.75 10.84 -3.92
N ARG A 125 -42.22 11.65 -2.98
CA ARG A 125 -42.20 11.56 -1.52
C ARG A 125 -42.60 10.21 -0.87
N THR A 126 -42.08 9.99 0.34
CA THR A 126 -42.92 9.85 1.55
C THR A 126 -42.16 10.27 2.81
N PRO A 127 -42.55 11.35 3.51
CA PRO A 127 -42.14 11.55 4.90
C PRO A 127 -42.83 10.49 5.78
N PRO A 128 -42.12 9.84 6.72
CA PRO A 128 -42.76 9.03 7.75
C PRO A 128 -43.59 9.97 8.63
N ASP A 129 -44.89 9.87 8.42
CA ASP A 129 -45.98 10.09 9.37
C ASP A 129 -45.72 11.11 10.50
N LEU A 130 -46.06 12.36 10.20
CA LEU A 130 -46.15 13.46 11.16
C LEU A 130 -47.59 13.63 11.68
N THR A 131 -48.41 12.57 11.74
CA THR A 131 -49.79 12.65 12.28
C THR A 131 -49.94 12.23 13.74
N ALA A 132 -48.85 11.89 14.43
CA ALA A 132 -48.89 11.49 15.84
C ALA A 132 -48.77 12.65 16.87
N ILE A 133 -48.65 13.91 16.43
CA ILE A 133 -48.72 15.07 17.33
C ILE A 133 -50.08 15.73 17.14
N ASP A 134 -51.09 15.15 17.80
CA ASP A 134 -52.40 15.76 17.96
C ASP A 134 -52.33 16.85 19.06
N PRO A 135 -52.39 18.16 18.72
CA PRO A 135 -52.37 19.24 19.70
C PRO A 135 -53.77 19.52 20.29
N ARG A 136 -54.82 18.77 19.91
CA ARG A 136 -56.22 18.99 20.33
C ARG A 136 -56.62 18.21 21.57
N ARG A 137 -55.72 17.53 22.29
CA ARG A 137 -56.02 16.99 23.62
C ARG A 137 -55.92 18.08 24.70
N SER A 138 -56.80 19.07 24.55
CA SER A 138 -57.14 20.09 25.55
C SER A 138 -58.47 19.67 26.18
N ASP A 139 -58.43 18.59 26.98
CA ASP A 139 -59.55 18.21 27.83
C ASP A 139 -59.47 19.05 29.11
N ALA A 140 -60.18 20.17 29.05
CA ALA A 140 -60.48 21.06 30.16
C ALA A 140 -61.68 20.50 31.00
N PRO A 141 -62.08 21.15 32.10
CA PRO A 141 -62.29 20.56 33.41
C PRO A 141 -63.69 19.97 33.62
N GLN A 142 -63.78 18.81 34.28
CA GLN A 142 -65.06 18.28 34.76
C GLN A 142 -65.35 18.80 36.17
N GLY A 143 -66.02 19.95 36.24
CA GLY A 143 -66.70 20.43 37.44
C GLY A 143 -68.21 20.16 37.34
N ARG A 144 -68.72 19.35 38.26
CA ARG A 144 -69.99 19.51 39.00
C ARG A 144 -70.18 18.39 40.01
#